data_AF-A0A2T2S4Z4-F1
#
_entry.id   AF-A0A2T2S4Z4-F1
#
_cell.length_a   1.000
_cell.length_b   1.000
_cell.length_c   1.000
_cell.angle_alpha   90.00
_cell.angle_beta   90.00
_cell.angle_gamma   90.00
#
_symmetry.space_group_name_H-M   'P 1'
#
loop_
_entity.id
_entity.type
_entity.pdbx_description
1 polymer ?
#
loop_
_entity_poly.entity_id
_entity_poly.type
_entity_poly.pdbx_seq_one_letter_code
_entity_poly.pdbx_strand_id
1 'polypeptide(L)'
;MTHTSNRPPESVRDEGPSVASRIVFLLCLGFLVGSLLGPRPAAAQKTDGAEASTLIERYRKARYRTLARRHLQREGALPVYPLIRLPTLTDSLRPARPSQASATAREPSFPLHDIRRVRRLEQGWFREQFASTHWAFLGESTDHTFLDTTRTLRLRACLQAQFGDPTRTLADRPLEKPPDSRTQFEYWFVVNDSIPVQVMDGRGPKGRGLIVAVERAYRSQLRALRDTLLAPLRHSDPAPYVDYYYDTRRKRWYRTGHDGQSFFLEQIPAVNVVPGRRAHLDTVRSSESSSSVGGSSP
;
A
#
# COMPACT_ATOMS: atom_id res chain seq x y z
N MET A 1 -39.60 29.47 -72.70
CA MET A 1 -38.34 30.14 -72.34
C MET A 1 -37.41 29.08 -71.72
N THR A 2 -36.82 28.15 -72.48
CA THR A 2 -35.51 28.20 -73.20
C THR A 2 -34.39 28.77 -72.31
N HIS A 3 -33.30 28.10 -71.90
CA HIS A 3 -32.33 27.16 -72.52
C HIS A 3 -31.61 26.37 -71.38
N THR A 4 -31.30 25.04 -71.42
CA THR A 4 -30.09 24.34 -71.96
C THR A 4 -28.76 25.09 -71.75
N SER A 5 -27.56 24.55 -71.46
CA SER A 5 -26.95 23.25 -71.76
C SER A 5 -25.56 23.16 -71.09
N ASN A 6 -25.17 21.94 -70.69
CA ASN A 6 -23.94 21.20 -70.96
C ASN A 6 -22.50 21.80 -70.93
N ARG A 7 -21.69 21.10 -70.10
CA ARG A 7 -20.38 20.42 -70.33
C ARG A 7 -19.06 21.20 -70.61
N PRO A 8 -17.92 20.62 -70.16
CA PRO A 8 -16.57 21.19 -70.20
C PRO A 8 -15.78 20.72 -71.44
N PRO A 9 -14.54 21.18 -71.65
CA PRO A 9 -13.61 20.51 -72.54
C PRO A 9 -12.53 19.71 -71.79
N GLU A 10 -12.40 18.44 -72.18
CA GLU A 10 -11.13 17.71 -72.20
C GLU A 10 -10.18 18.35 -73.23
N SER A 11 -8.87 18.35 -72.95
CA SER A 11 -7.91 17.84 -73.94
C SER A 11 -6.58 17.48 -73.29
N VAL A 12 -6.15 16.27 -73.61
CA VAL A 12 -4.83 15.67 -73.40
C VAL A 12 -4.01 15.88 -74.68
N ARG A 13 -2.71 16.18 -74.55
CA ARG A 13 -1.57 15.95 -75.49
C ARG A 13 -0.31 16.35 -74.70
N ASP A 14 0.54 15.44 -74.24
CA ASP A 14 1.53 14.61 -74.95
C ASP A 14 2.58 15.43 -75.71
N GLU A 15 3.86 15.15 -75.41
CA GLU A 15 5.11 15.37 -76.16
C GLU A 15 6.30 15.47 -75.17
N GLY A 16 7.25 14.54 -75.31
CA GLY A 16 8.44 14.38 -74.48
C GLY A 16 9.64 15.27 -74.89
N PRO A 17 10.88 14.76 -74.80
CA PRO A 17 11.88 15.29 -73.86
C PRO A 17 12.96 16.16 -74.52
N SER A 18 13.54 17.10 -73.75
CA SER A 18 14.76 17.81 -74.13
C SER A 18 15.88 17.58 -73.10
N VAL A 19 16.86 16.82 -73.57
CA VAL A 19 18.15 16.53 -72.96
C VAL A 19 19.09 17.73 -73.14
N ALA A 20 19.63 18.28 -72.04
CA ALA A 20 20.87 19.05 -71.99
C ALA A 20 21.21 19.27 -70.50
N SER A 21 22.14 18.55 -69.87
CA SER A 21 23.61 18.73 -69.90
C SER A 21 24.04 18.81 -68.43
N ARG A 22 24.44 17.70 -67.79
CA ARG A 22 25.79 17.10 -67.69
C ARG A 22 26.69 17.76 -66.63
N ILE A 23 27.30 16.87 -65.82
CA ILE A 23 28.55 17.00 -65.01
C ILE A 23 28.29 17.58 -63.59
N VAL A 24 28.46 16.84 -62.49
CA VAL A 24 29.73 16.27 -61.96
C VAL A 24 29.52 14.91 -61.24
N PHE A 25 30.43 13.98 -61.56
CA PHE A 25 30.72 12.66 -60.99
C PHE A 25 31.09 12.70 -59.48
N LEU A 26 30.57 11.83 -58.60
CA LEU A 26 31.07 10.47 -58.26
C LEU A 26 32.51 10.39 -57.72
N LEU A 27 32.64 10.06 -56.42
CA LEU A 27 33.76 9.34 -55.78
C LEU A 27 33.16 8.58 -54.58
N CYS A 28 32.79 7.30 -54.75
CA CYS A 28 33.54 6.08 -54.41
C CYS A 28 33.63 5.80 -52.89
N LEU A 29 32.86 4.81 -52.40
CA LEU A 29 33.34 3.47 -52.01
C LEU A 29 34.06 3.53 -50.64
N GLY A 30 33.56 3.04 -49.51
CA GLY A 30 32.78 1.84 -49.22
C GLY A 30 33.44 1.21 -47.97
N PHE A 31 32.71 1.03 -46.88
CA PHE A 31 33.00 -0.02 -45.89
C PHE A 31 31.75 -0.39 -45.11
N LEU A 32 31.58 -1.70 -45.01
CA LEU A 32 30.54 -2.46 -44.34
C LEU A 32 30.51 -2.24 -42.81
N VAL A 33 29.30 -2.39 -42.26
CA VAL A 33 28.97 -3.02 -40.96
C VAL A 33 29.46 -2.32 -39.69
N GLY A 34 28.50 -1.75 -38.95
CA GLY A 34 28.71 -1.31 -37.57
C GLY A 34 27.45 -0.70 -36.96
N SER A 35 26.63 -1.55 -36.35
CA SER A 35 26.00 -1.26 -35.05
C SER A 35 25.28 0.08 -34.87
N LEU A 36 24.01 0.16 -35.27
CA LEU A 36 23.04 1.03 -34.59
C LEU A 36 21.82 0.21 -34.16
N LEU A 37 22.08 -0.83 -33.36
CA LEU A 37 21.17 -1.19 -32.27
C LEU A 37 21.18 -0.03 -31.28
N GLY A 38 20.43 1.03 -31.59
CA GLY A 38 20.08 2.02 -30.58
C GLY A 38 19.22 1.33 -29.54
N PRO A 39 19.49 1.48 -28.23
CA PRO A 39 18.61 0.95 -27.21
C PRO A 39 17.25 1.63 -27.41
N ARG A 40 16.28 0.84 -27.88
CA ARG A 40 14.86 1.20 -27.73
C ARG A 40 14.69 1.50 -26.24
N PRO A 41 14.22 2.69 -25.83
CA PRO A 41 13.88 2.90 -24.45
C PRO A 41 12.82 1.85 -24.14
N ALA A 42 13.17 0.91 -23.26
CA ALA A 42 12.21 -0.01 -22.69
C ALA A 42 11.09 0.87 -22.16
N ALA A 43 9.92 0.79 -22.79
CA ALA A 43 8.73 1.44 -22.29
C ALA A 43 8.63 1.04 -20.83
N ALA A 44 8.81 2.02 -19.93
CA ALA A 44 8.73 1.83 -18.50
C ALA A 44 7.39 1.15 -18.23
N GLN A 45 7.44 -0.15 -17.99
CA GLN A 45 6.29 -0.94 -17.62
C GLN A 45 5.83 -0.31 -16.29
N LYS A 46 4.71 0.40 -16.31
CA LYS A 46 4.03 0.91 -15.11
C LYS A 46 3.63 -0.29 -14.25
N THR A 47 4.55 -0.78 -13.42
CA THR A 47 4.35 -1.87 -12.44
C THR A 47 3.93 -1.33 -11.07
N ASP A 48 3.40 -0.10 -11.03
CA ASP A 48 3.25 0.70 -9.81
C ASP A 48 2.10 0.31 -8.87
N GLY A 49 1.15 -0.50 -9.36
CA GLY A 49 0.00 -0.97 -8.59
C GLY A 49 -0.16 -2.49 -8.60
N ALA A 50 0.30 -3.15 -9.67
CA ALA A 50 0.12 -4.57 -9.89
C ALA A 50 0.92 -5.44 -8.90
N GLU A 51 2.16 -5.08 -8.57
CA GLU A 51 2.95 -5.87 -7.61
C GLU A 51 2.44 -5.73 -6.18
N ALA A 52 2.11 -4.50 -5.75
CA ALA A 52 1.49 -4.27 -4.45
C ALA A 52 0.10 -4.93 -4.36
N SER A 53 -0.72 -4.86 -5.41
CA SER A 53 -2.04 -5.49 -5.43
C SER A 53 -1.95 -7.01 -5.41
N THR A 54 -1.01 -7.62 -6.14
CA THR A 54 -0.76 -9.07 -6.10
C THR A 54 -0.19 -9.51 -4.75
N LEU A 55 0.64 -8.70 -4.09
CA LEU A 55 1.14 -8.98 -2.74
C LEU A 55 0.00 -8.96 -1.71
N ILE A 56 -0.83 -7.92 -1.74
CA ILE A 56 -2.01 -7.78 -0.88
C ILE A 56 -2.98 -8.94 -1.09
N GLU A 57 -3.21 -9.34 -2.34
CA GLU A 57 -4.10 -10.45 -2.66
C GLU A 57 -3.56 -11.78 -2.12
N ARG A 58 -2.26 -12.04 -2.31
CA ARG A 58 -1.59 -13.21 -1.73
C ARG A 58 -1.69 -13.22 -0.20
N TYR A 59 -1.47 -12.09 0.46
CA TYR A 59 -1.64 -11.96 1.92
C TYR A 59 -3.08 -12.21 2.37
N ARG A 60 -4.07 -11.59 1.71
CA ARG A 60 -5.49 -11.75 2.06
C ARG A 60 -5.93 -13.20 1.92
N LYS A 61 -5.53 -13.89 0.85
CA LYS A 61 -5.82 -15.30 0.61
C LYS A 61 -5.20 -16.20 1.69
N ALA A 62 -3.94 -15.95 2.06
CA ALA A 62 -3.27 -16.66 3.14
C ALA A 62 -4.02 -16.49 4.48
N ARG A 63 -4.33 -15.24 4.86
CA ARG A 63 -5.03 -14.94 6.12
C ARG A 63 -6.45 -15.53 6.18
N TYR A 64 -7.18 -15.50 5.07
CA TYR A 64 -8.53 -16.08 5.02
C TYR A 64 -8.48 -17.60 5.26
N ARG A 65 -7.53 -18.31 4.63
CA ARG A 65 -7.34 -19.75 4.83
C ARG A 65 -7.06 -20.10 6.29
N THR A 66 -6.25 -19.32 6.98
CA THR A 66 -5.95 -19.52 8.42
C THR A 66 -7.18 -19.33 9.29
N LEU A 67 -7.95 -18.27 9.04
CA LEU A 67 -9.18 -18.01 9.79
C LEU A 67 -10.22 -19.11 9.55
N ALA A 68 -10.38 -19.58 8.31
CA ALA A 68 -11.27 -20.68 7.97
C ALA A 68 -10.85 -21.99 8.64
N ARG A 69 -9.56 -22.37 8.59
CA ARG A 69 -9.03 -23.54 9.30
C ARG A 69 -9.29 -23.47 10.80
N ARG A 70 -9.06 -22.31 11.42
CA ARG A 70 -9.30 -22.11 12.86
C ARG A 70 -10.77 -22.21 13.21
N HIS A 71 -11.65 -21.70 12.36
CA HIS A 71 -13.10 -21.81 12.55
C HIS A 71 -13.55 -23.27 12.46
N LEU A 72 -13.11 -24.00 11.43
CA LEU A 72 -13.39 -25.43 11.28
C LEU A 72 -12.82 -26.27 12.43
N GLN A 73 -11.62 -25.97 12.91
CA GLN A 73 -11.03 -26.63 14.09
C GLN A 73 -11.79 -26.36 15.39
N ARG A 74 -12.46 -25.20 15.50
CA ARG A 74 -13.28 -24.84 16.66
C ARG A 74 -14.68 -25.44 16.59
N GLU A 75 -15.28 -25.52 15.41
CA GLU A 75 -16.61 -26.12 15.21
C GLU A 75 -16.56 -27.66 15.16
N GLY A 76 -15.42 -28.25 14.82
CA GLY A 76 -15.21 -29.71 14.84
C GLY A 76 -14.80 -30.28 16.21
N ALA A 77 -14.62 -29.44 17.24
CA ALA A 77 -14.27 -29.88 18.58
C ALA A 77 -15.45 -29.62 19.54
N LEU A 78 -16.19 -30.67 19.89
CA LEU A 78 -17.14 -30.62 21.01
C LEU A 78 -16.37 -30.13 22.26
N PRO A 79 -16.92 -29.18 23.05
CA PRO A 79 -16.26 -28.75 24.27
C PRO A 79 -16.22 -29.93 25.25
N VAL A 80 -15.04 -30.56 25.36
CA VAL A 80 -14.76 -31.50 26.43
C VAL A 80 -14.55 -30.67 27.69
N TYR A 81 -15.61 -30.51 28.47
CA TYR A 81 -15.49 -29.97 29.81
C TYR A 81 -14.67 -30.95 30.64
N PRO A 82 -13.53 -30.53 31.24
CA PRO A 82 -12.79 -31.41 32.12
C PRO A 82 -13.67 -31.75 33.32
N LEU A 83 -13.71 -33.03 33.70
CA LEU A 83 -14.40 -33.49 34.91
C LEU A 83 -13.83 -32.72 36.11
N ILE A 84 -14.67 -31.89 36.73
CA ILE A 84 -14.33 -31.19 37.97
C ILE A 84 -14.22 -32.25 39.06
N ARG A 85 -13.01 -32.52 39.54
CA ARG A 85 -12.82 -33.33 40.76
C ARG A 85 -13.16 -32.46 41.96
N LEU A 86 -14.13 -32.91 42.75
CA LEU A 86 -14.43 -32.31 44.05
C LEU A 86 -13.29 -32.62 45.02
N PRO A 87 -12.81 -31.64 45.82
CA PRO A 87 -11.68 -31.84 46.70
C PRO A 87 -12.03 -32.83 47.82
N THR A 88 -11.26 -33.89 47.93
CA THR A 88 -11.30 -34.82 49.08
C THR A 88 -10.16 -34.49 50.05
N LEU A 89 -10.38 -34.70 51.35
CA LEU A 89 -9.46 -34.36 52.47
C LEU A 89 -8.02 -34.92 52.34
N THR A 90 -7.76 -35.83 51.40
CA THR A 90 -6.46 -36.47 51.15
C THR A 90 -5.56 -35.74 50.14
N ASP A 91 -6.00 -34.63 49.51
CA ASP A 91 -5.20 -33.91 48.50
C ASP A 91 -4.01 -33.12 49.09
N SER A 92 -3.87 -33.07 50.42
CA SER A 92 -2.83 -32.32 51.14
C SER A 92 -1.44 -32.98 51.19
N LEU A 93 -1.26 -34.17 50.61
CA LEU A 93 -0.02 -34.97 50.77
C LEU A 93 0.83 -35.11 49.50
N ARG A 94 0.58 -34.34 48.44
CA ARG A 94 1.45 -34.38 47.25
C ARG A 94 2.62 -33.38 47.35
N PRO A 95 3.89 -33.82 47.26
CA PRO A 95 5.00 -32.89 47.14
C PRO A 95 4.87 -32.09 45.83
N ALA A 96 5.07 -30.78 45.95
CA ALA A 96 5.00 -29.85 44.83
C ALA A 96 5.99 -30.26 43.74
N ARG A 97 5.47 -30.55 42.54
CA ARG A 97 6.30 -30.70 41.34
C ARG A 97 7.01 -29.36 41.14
N PRO A 98 8.35 -29.32 40.98
CA PRO A 98 9.03 -28.08 40.69
C PRO A 98 8.40 -27.49 39.43
N SER A 99 7.86 -26.28 39.59
CA SER A 99 7.41 -25.45 38.48
C SER A 99 8.57 -25.39 37.50
N GLN A 100 8.40 -25.99 36.33
CA GLN A 100 9.29 -25.69 35.21
C GLN A 100 9.15 -24.19 35.00
N ALA A 101 10.15 -23.45 35.49
CA ALA A 101 10.35 -22.07 35.14
C ALA A 101 10.25 -22.03 33.62
N SER A 102 9.15 -21.45 33.12
CA SER A 102 9.01 -21.15 31.71
C SER A 102 10.20 -20.27 31.43
N ALA A 103 11.20 -20.81 30.74
CA ALA A 103 12.25 -20.01 30.15
C ALA A 103 11.50 -18.90 29.43
N THR A 104 11.68 -17.66 29.89
CA THR A 104 11.24 -16.49 29.17
C THR A 104 11.99 -16.56 27.86
N ALA A 105 11.39 -17.21 26.86
CA ALA A 105 11.93 -17.27 25.52
C ALA A 105 12.05 -15.82 25.11
N ARG A 106 13.28 -15.30 25.17
CA ARG A 106 13.63 -13.96 24.75
C ARG A 106 13.08 -13.85 23.34
N GLU A 107 12.01 -13.08 23.19
CA GLU A 107 11.41 -12.86 21.87
C GLU A 107 12.57 -12.45 20.96
N PRO A 108 12.81 -13.15 19.84
CA PRO A 108 13.93 -12.82 18.98
C PRO A 108 13.74 -11.37 18.51
N SER A 109 14.55 -10.45 19.06
CA SER A 109 14.55 -9.05 18.69
C SER A 109 15.43 -8.88 17.47
N PHE A 110 14.93 -8.21 16.44
CA PHE A 110 15.76 -7.85 15.29
C PHE A 110 16.65 -6.65 15.68
N PRO A 111 17.97 -6.66 15.42
CA PRO A 111 18.83 -5.54 15.75
C PRO A 111 18.52 -4.35 14.83
N LEU A 112 17.76 -3.38 15.35
CA LEU A 112 17.49 -2.10 14.67
C LEU A 112 18.49 -1.06 15.16
N HIS A 113 19.39 -0.64 14.27
CA HIS A 113 20.38 0.41 14.53
C HIS A 113 19.94 1.73 13.92
N ASP A 114 19.44 1.69 12.68
CA ASP A 114 18.92 2.86 11.98
C ASP A 114 17.58 2.56 11.30
N ILE A 115 16.69 3.55 11.31
CA ILE A 115 15.38 3.49 10.66
C ILE A 115 15.18 4.80 9.91
N ARG A 116 15.42 4.77 8.59
CA ARG A 116 15.13 5.90 7.71
C ARG A 116 13.76 5.71 7.05
N ARG A 117 12.82 6.59 7.38
CA ARG A 117 11.55 6.70 6.64
C ARG A 117 11.79 7.40 5.30
N VAL A 118 11.27 6.79 4.23
CA VAL A 118 11.26 7.37 2.88
C VAL A 118 10.07 8.33 2.75
N ARG A 119 10.35 9.57 2.35
CA ARG A 119 9.34 10.63 2.17
C ARG A 119 8.69 10.53 0.80
N ARG A 120 7.58 11.25 0.62
CA ARG A 120 6.84 11.33 -0.64
C ARG A 120 7.72 11.65 -1.85
N LEU A 121 8.65 12.60 -1.73
CA LEU A 121 9.52 13.00 -2.83
C LEU A 121 10.66 12.01 -3.11
N GLU A 122 10.99 11.16 -2.13
CA GLU A 122 12.07 10.16 -2.23
C GLU A 122 11.58 8.82 -2.83
N GLN A 123 10.30 8.75 -3.22
CA GLN A 123 9.71 7.55 -3.81
C GLN A 123 10.47 7.06 -5.05
N GLY A 124 10.87 8.00 -5.93
CA GLY A 124 11.62 7.67 -7.15
C GLY A 124 12.94 6.98 -6.81
N TRP A 125 13.74 7.61 -5.94
CA TRP A 125 15.00 7.07 -5.46
C TRP A 125 14.85 5.68 -4.83
N PHE A 126 13.88 5.48 -3.94
CA PHE A 126 13.68 4.17 -3.29
C PHE A 126 13.36 3.07 -4.32
N ARG A 127 12.51 3.39 -5.30
CA ARG A 127 12.14 2.45 -6.35
C ARG A 127 13.30 2.11 -7.26
N GLU A 128 14.14 3.09 -7.60
CA GLU A 128 15.34 2.88 -8.41
C GLU A 128 16.36 2.03 -7.64
N GLN A 129 16.64 2.39 -6.39
CA GLN A 129 17.61 1.71 -5.53
C GLN A 129 17.23 0.24 -5.27
N PHE A 130 15.94 -0.06 -5.10
CA PHE A 130 15.43 -1.38 -4.74
C PHE A 130 14.61 -2.02 -5.87
N ALA A 131 14.88 -1.67 -7.13
CA ALA A 131 14.14 -2.15 -8.29
C ALA A 131 14.19 -3.68 -8.46
N SER A 132 15.28 -4.32 -8.05
CA SER A 132 15.50 -5.77 -8.14
C SER A 132 15.03 -6.54 -6.90
N THR A 133 14.45 -5.86 -5.91
CA THR A 133 14.04 -6.47 -4.65
C THR A 133 12.89 -7.44 -4.85
N HIS A 134 13.11 -8.68 -4.42
CA HIS A 134 12.05 -9.68 -4.38
C HIS A 134 11.34 -9.58 -3.04
N TRP A 135 10.07 -9.17 -3.03
CA TRP A 135 9.33 -8.94 -1.79
C TRP A 135 8.82 -10.23 -1.14
N ALA A 136 9.02 -10.35 0.17
CA ALA A 136 8.41 -11.34 1.04
C ALA A 136 7.57 -10.65 2.11
N PHE A 137 6.46 -11.28 2.49
CA PHE A 137 5.56 -10.79 3.54
C PHE A 137 5.22 -11.92 4.52
N LEU A 138 4.75 -11.53 5.70
CA LEU A 138 4.23 -12.45 6.71
C LEU A 138 2.90 -13.02 6.21
N GLY A 139 2.92 -14.29 5.83
CA GLY A 139 1.73 -15.01 5.38
C GLY A 139 0.88 -15.50 6.56
N GLU A 140 0.34 -16.70 6.41
CA GLU A 140 -0.38 -17.44 7.45
C GLU A 140 0.46 -17.52 8.75
N SER A 141 -0.08 -16.97 9.84
CA SER A 141 0.49 -17.05 11.19
C SER A 141 -0.62 -17.41 12.16
N THR A 142 -0.39 -18.42 12.98
CA THR A 142 -1.29 -18.87 14.05
C THR A 142 -1.43 -17.81 15.15
N ASP A 143 -0.34 -17.11 15.46
CA ASP A 143 -0.30 -16.12 16.52
C ASP A 143 -0.60 -14.73 15.96
N HIS A 144 -1.74 -14.18 16.39
CA HIS A 144 -2.20 -12.85 16.01
C HIS A 144 -1.68 -11.85 17.04
N THR A 145 -0.88 -10.88 16.62
CA THR A 145 -0.36 -9.84 17.53
C THR A 145 -1.31 -8.65 17.61
N PHE A 146 -0.99 -7.69 18.49
CA PHE A 146 -1.63 -6.37 18.51
C PHE A 146 -1.71 -5.73 17.12
N LEU A 147 -0.64 -5.86 16.32
CA LEU A 147 -0.55 -5.30 14.97
C LEU A 147 -1.49 -5.98 13.99
N ASP A 148 -1.92 -7.22 14.23
CA ASP A 148 -2.79 -7.98 13.33
C ASP A 148 -4.29 -7.75 13.64
N THR A 149 -4.60 -7.40 14.90
CA THR A 149 -5.96 -7.32 15.43
C THR A 149 -6.46 -5.89 15.60
N THR A 150 -5.57 -4.90 15.71
CA THR A 150 -5.96 -3.49 15.88
C THR A 150 -6.62 -2.93 14.61
N ARG A 151 -7.60 -2.04 14.78
CA ARG A 151 -8.26 -1.35 13.66
C ARG A 151 -7.24 -0.57 12.84
N THR A 152 -7.33 -0.67 11.52
CA THR A 152 -6.42 0.04 10.60
C THR A 152 -6.41 1.53 10.87
N LEU A 153 -7.56 2.15 11.15
CA LEU A 153 -7.64 3.58 11.44
C LEU A 153 -6.77 4.00 12.63
N ARG A 154 -6.75 3.21 13.70
CA ARG A 154 -5.91 3.45 14.87
C ARG A 154 -4.44 3.25 14.53
N LEU A 155 -4.09 2.16 13.86
CA LEU A 155 -2.70 1.91 13.44
C LEU A 155 -2.17 3.02 12.53
N ARG A 156 -2.98 3.53 11.61
CA ARG A 156 -2.64 4.65 10.73
C ARG A 156 -2.42 5.96 11.50
N ALA A 157 -3.21 6.24 12.54
CA ALA A 157 -3.00 7.39 13.42
C ALA A 157 -1.73 7.27 14.28
N CYS A 158 -1.46 6.08 14.84
CA CYS A 158 -0.21 5.83 15.57
C CYS A 158 1.01 5.91 14.64
N LEU A 159 0.89 5.42 13.40
CA LEU A 159 1.93 5.60 12.37
C LEU A 159 2.13 7.08 12.03
N GLN A 160 1.06 7.88 11.97
CA GLN A 160 1.15 9.33 11.79
C GLN A 160 1.90 9.98 12.95
N ALA A 161 1.62 9.58 14.19
CA ALA A 161 2.29 10.12 15.36
C ALA A 161 3.79 9.76 15.37
N GLN A 162 4.11 8.50 15.08
CA GLN A 162 5.48 8.00 15.18
C GLN A 162 6.35 8.36 13.97
N PHE A 163 5.79 8.35 12.77
CA PHE A 163 6.54 8.45 11.52
C PHE A 163 6.01 9.57 10.60
N GLY A 164 5.04 10.36 11.03
CA GLY A 164 4.45 11.43 10.21
C GLY A 164 3.71 10.90 8.98
N ASP A 165 3.71 11.68 7.91
CA ASP A 165 2.97 11.34 6.70
C ASP A 165 3.45 10.04 6.02
N PRO A 166 2.52 9.28 5.42
CA PRO A 166 2.87 8.10 4.62
C PRO A 166 3.67 8.51 3.38
N THR A 167 4.54 7.60 2.95
CA THR A 167 5.31 7.72 1.71
C THR A 167 4.36 7.86 0.52
N ARG A 168 3.29 7.05 0.47
CA ARG A 168 2.31 7.05 -0.62
C ARG A 168 0.89 6.84 -0.09
N THR A 169 -0.09 7.55 -0.64
CA THR A 169 -1.53 7.34 -0.39
C THR A 169 -2.28 7.06 -1.68
N LEU A 170 -3.57 6.75 -1.58
CA LEU A 170 -4.46 6.61 -2.74
C LEU A 170 -4.45 7.85 -3.64
N ALA A 171 -4.32 9.05 -3.06
CA ALA A 171 -4.27 10.30 -3.81
C ALA A 171 -3.02 10.43 -4.69
N ASP A 172 -1.92 9.77 -4.32
CA ASP A 172 -0.66 9.83 -5.06
C ASP A 172 -0.62 8.87 -6.26
N ARG A 173 -1.69 8.10 -6.48
CA ARG A 173 -1.79 7.17 -7.61
C ARG A 173 -2.64 7.77 -8.73
N PRO A 174 -2.42 7.36 -9.99
CA PRO A 174 -3.39 7.58 -11.05
C PRO A 174 -4.75 7.02 -10.60
N LEU A 175 -5.74 7.91 -10.45
CA LEU A 175 -7.10 7.50 -10.10
C LEU A 175 -7.79 7.01 -11.36
N GLU A 176 -7.59 5.73 -11.68
CA GLU A 176 -8.40 5.04 -12.69
C GLU A 176 -9.89 5.08 -12.30
N LYS A 177 -10.79 4.87 -13.27
CA LYS A 177 -12.23 4.83 -13.04
C LYS A 177 -12.73 3.40 -13.30
N PRO A 178 -12.94 2.56 -12.26
CA PRO A 178 -12.70 2.78 -10.83
C PRO A 178 -11.22 2.59 -10.43
N PRO A 179 -10.77 3.12 -9.29
CA PRO A 179 -9.40 2.93 -8.83
C PRO A 179 -9.17 1.46 -8.49
N ASP A 180 -8.21 0.82 -9.16
CA ASP A 180 -7.88 -0.61 -8.98
C ASP A 180 -6.99 -0.86 -7.75
N SER A 181 -6.33 0.17 -7.23
CA SER A 181 -5.38 -0.02 -6.13
C SER A 181 -6.10 -0.30 -4.81
N ARG A 182 -5.89 -1.51 -4.28
CA ARG A 182 -6.46 -1.96 -3.00
C ARG A 182 -5.73 -1.39 -1.78
N THR A 183 -4.55 -0.82 -1.98
CA THR A 183 -3.71 -0.26 -0.92
C THR A 183 -4.18 1.14 -0.54
N GLN A 184 -4.48 1.44 0.73
CA GLN A 184 -4.89 2.81 1.09
C GLN A 184 -3.70 3.75 1.32
N PHE A 185 -2.70 3.26 2.03
CA PHE A 185 -1.48 3.98 2.31
C PHE A 185 -0.29 3.02 2.40
N GLU A 186 0.90 3.58 2.21
CA GLU A 186 2.17 2.88 2.32
C GLU A 186 3.18 3.76 3.05
N TYR A 187 3.86 3.18 4.03
CA TYR A 187 5.08 3.69 4.61
C TYR A 187 6.24 2.83 4.13
N TRP A 188 7.26 3.46 3.56
CA TRP A 188 8.49 2.80 3.15
C TRP A 188 9.62 3.21 4.08
N PHE A 189 10.46 2.23 4.41
CA PHE A 189 11.59 2.40 5.28
C PHE A 189 12.82 1.76 4.65
N VAL A 190 13.98 2.33 4.97
CA VAL A 190 15.28 1.69 4.84
C VAL A 190 15.75 1.43 6.26
N VAL A 191 15.90 0.17 6.62
CA VAL A 191 16.35 -0.26 7.95
C VAL A 191 17.82 -0.66 7.85
N ASN A 192 18.63 -0.21 8.81
CA ASN A 192 20.08 -0.46 8.86
C ASN A 192 20.74 -0.15 7.49
N ASP A 193 20.40 1.00 6.91
CA ASP A 193 20.90 1.56 5.65
C ASP A 193 20.70 0.73 4.36
N SER A 194 20.20 -0.50 4.45
CA SER A 194 20.25 -1.46 3.34
C SER A 194 18.99 -2.30 3.16
N ILE A 195 18.13 -2.38 4.18
CA ILE A 195 17.00 -3.31 4.19
C ILE A 195 15.73 -2.55 3.80
N PRO A 196 15.17 -2.78 2.60
CA PRO A 196 13.93 -2.13 2.20
C PRO A 196 12.73 -2.79 2.88
N VAL A 197 11.91 -1.98 3.54
CA VAL A 197 10.71 -2.44 4.24
C VAL A 197 9.51 -1.60 3.82
N GLN A 198 8.39 -2.25 3.51
CA GLN A 198 7.12 -1.61 3.22
C GLN A 198 6.06 -2.02 4.24
N VAL A 199 5.37 -1.04 4.81
CA VAL A 199 4.23 -1.21 5.70
C VAL A 199 3.00 -0.62 5.01
N MET A 200 2.00 -1.45 4.72
CA MET A 200 0.88 -1.06 3.88
C MET A 200 -0.46 -1.55 4.41
N ASP A 201 -1.53 -0.82 4.11
CA ASP A 201 -2.90 -1.24 4.37
C ASP A 201 -3.59 -1.73 3.09
N GLY A 202 -3.98 -3.01 3.06
CA GLY A 202 -4.74 -3.62 1.96
C GLY A 202 -6.22 -3.88 2.26
N ARG A 203 -6.76 -3.41 3.39
CA ARG A 203 -8.14 -3.68 3.85
C ARG A 203 -8.98 -2.42 4.04
N GLY A 204 -8.35 -1.25 4.11
CA GLY A 204 -9.04 0.02 4.26
C GLY A 204 -9.47 0.35 5.68
N PRO A 205 -10.22 1.45 5.86
CA PRO A 205 -10.57 1.99 7.18
C PRO A 205 -11.45 1.06 8.03
N LYS A 206 -12.21 0.17 7.38
CA LYS A 206 -13.03 -0.87 8.05
C LYS A 206 -12.22 -2.12 8.42
N GLY A 207 -10.95 -2.16 8.04
CA GLY A 207 -10.03 -3.28 8.20
C GLY A 207 -9.34 -3.37 9.55
N ARG A 208 -8.51 -4.40 9.68
CA ARG A 208 -7.63 -4.63 10.83
C ARG A 208 -6.26 -5.08 10.37
N GLY A 209 -5.27 -4.56 11.05
CA GLY A 209 -3.85 -4.83 10.87
C GLY A 209 -3.24 -4.29 9.59
N LEU A 210 -1.91 -4.46 9.51
CA LEU A 210 -1.07 -3.96 8.44
C LEU A 210 -0.31 -5.12 7.80
N ILE A 211 0.05 -4.94 6.54
CA ILE A 211 0.92 -5.85 5.81
C ILE A 211 2.32 -5.28 5.91
N VAL A 212 3.27 -6.10 6.34
CA VAL A 212 4.70 -5.76 6.33
C VAL A 212 5.39 -6.66 5.32
N ALA A 213 6.04 -6.02 4.35
CA ALA A 213 6.86 -6.65 3.33
C ALA A 213 8.32 -6.20 3.48
N VAL A 214 9.23 -7.12 3.23
CA VAL A 214 10.68 -6.92 3.25
C VAL A 214 11.30 -7.67 2.08
N GLU A 215 12.54 -7.39 1.74
CA GLU A 215 13.31 -8.23 0.83
C GLU A 215 13.35 -9.71 1.28
N ARG A 216 13.18 -10.63 0.32
CA ARG A 216 13.05 -12.07 0.53
C ARG A 216 14.19 -12.69 1.35
N ALA A 217 15.40 -12.15 1.25
CA ALA A 217 16.54 -12.58 2.06
C ALA A 217 16.26 -12.52 3.58
N TYR A 218 15.45 -11.55 4.01
CA TYR A 218 15.08 -11.35 5.43
C TYR A 218 13.78 -12.04 5.83
N ARG A 219 13.23 -12.93 4.99
CA ARG A 219 11.94 -13.60 5.26
C ARG A 219 11.92 -14.33 6.59
N SER A 220 13.01 -15.00 6.98
CA SER A 220 13.12 -15.73 8.26
C SER A 220 13.07 -14.79 9.47
N GLN A 221 13.52 -13.56 9.30
CA GLN A 221 13.61 -12.54 10.35
C GLN A 221 12.43 -11.56 10.35
N LEU A 222 11.55 -11.64 9.34
CA LEU A 222 10.47 -10.68 9.13
C LEU A 222 9.53 -10.51 10.33
N ARG A 223 9.26 -11.57 11.11
CA ARG A 223 8.45 -11.45 12.33
C ARG A 223 9.15 -10.58 13.38
N ALA A 224 10.40 -10.90 13.70
CA ALA A 224 11.23 -10.14 14.62
C ALA A 224 11.38 -8.69 14.17
N LEU A 225 11.65 -8.48 12.87
CA LEU A 225 11.76 -7.16 12.27
C LEU A 225 10.46 -6.37 12.40
N ARG A 226 9.31 -6.95 12.01
CA ARG A 226 7.99 -6.30 12.14
C ARG A 226 7.73 -5.90 13.58
N ASP A 227 7.90 -6.86 14.49
CA ASP A 227 7.51 -6.68 15.89
C ASP A 227 8.41 -5.64 16.57
N THR A 228 9.70 -5.56 16.19
CA THR A 228 10.64 -4.54 16.68
C THR A 228 10.39 -3.17 16.03
N LEU A 229 10.25 -3.11 14.70
CA LEU A 229 10.04 -1.86 13.94
C LEU A 229 8.75 -1.14 14.35
N LEU A 230 7.70 -1.91 14.60
CA LEU A 230 6.37 -1.39 14.92
C LEU A 230 6.04 -1.47 16.42
N ALA A 231 6.99 -1.86 17.28
CA ALA A 231 6.83 -1.85 18.74
C ALA A 231 6.35 -0.50 19.29
N PRO A 232 6.87 0.66 18.82
CA PRO A 232 6.42 1.97 19.32
C PRO A 232 4.92 2.23 19.16
N LEU A 233 4.28 1.63 18.14
CA LEU A 233 2.84 1.84 17.88
C LEU A 233 1.92 1.31 18.99
N ARG A 234 2.42 0.45 19.87
CA ARG A 234 1.64 -0.06 21.02
C ARG A 234 1.39 1.01 22.08
N HIS A 235 2.32 1.96 22.21
CA HIS A 235 2.33 2.98 23.25
C HIS A 235 2.17 4.39 22.68
N SER A 236 2.04 4.52 21.36
CA SER A 236 1.91 5.81 20.68
C SER A 236 0.45 6.29 20.71
N ASP A 237 0.28 7.54 21.13
CA ASP A 237 -1.01 8.21 21.05
C ASP A 237 -1.39 8.52 19.58
N PRO A 238 -2.65 8.31 19.18
CA PRO A 238 -3.11 8.58 17.83
C PRO A 238 -2.95 10.07 17.43
N ALA A 239 -2.19 10.36 16.37
CA ALA A 239 -2.14 11.71 15.79
C ALA A 239 -3.29 11.96 14.80
N PRO A 240 -3.74 13.21 14.62
CA PRO A 240 -4.70 13.56 13.58
C PRO A 240 -4.17 13.26 12.17
N TYR A 241 -5.03 12.72 11.31
CA TYR A 241 -4.72 12.48 9.90
C TYR A 241 -6.00 12.35 9.07
N VAL A 242 -5.87 12.52 7.76
CA VAL A 242 -6.97 12.31 6.83
C VAL A 242 -6.46 11.71 5.52
N ASP A 243 -7.18 10.72 5.02
CA ASP A 243 -6.93 10.07 3.75
C ASP A 243 -8.24 9.97 2.93
N TYR A 244 -8.11 9.82 1.62
CA TYR A 244 -9.23 9.40 0.77
C TYR A 244 -9.36 7.88 0.76
N TYR A 245 -10.59 7.39 0.74
CA TYR A 245 -10.93 5.98 0.62
C TYR A 245 -11.98 5.78 -0.46
N TYR A 246 -11.78 4.81 -1.33
CA TYR A 246 -12.79 4.37 -2.30
C TYR A 246 -13.35 3.01 -1.91
N ASP A 247 -14.66 2.95 -1.63
CA ASP A 247 -15.36 1.68 -1.40
C ASP A 247 -15.74 1.08 -2.75
N THR A 248 -14.94 0.11 -3.22
CA THR A 248 -15.16 -0.55 -4.53
C THR A 248 -16.49 -1.29 -4.62
N ARG A 249 -17.04 -1.77 -3.49
CA ARG A 249 -18.34 -2.46 -3.47
C ARG A 249 -19.49 -1.49 -3.66
N ARG A 250 -19.41 -0.33 -3.00
CA ARG A 250 -20.46 0.71 -3.06
C ARG A 250 -20.25 1.70 -4.20
N LYS A 251 -19.08 1.67 -4.85
CA LYS A 251 -18.63 2.63 -5.86
C LYS A 251 -18.71 4.08 -5.37
N ARG A 252 -18.31 4.31 -4.11
CA ARG A 252 -18.43 5.61 -3.43
C ARG A 252 -17.10 6.07 -2.86
N TRP A 253 -16.87 7.37 -2.92
CA TRP A 253 -15.73 8.04 -2.29
C TRP A 253 -16.06 8.43 -0.86
N TYR A 254 -15.03 8.33 -0.03
CA TYR A 254 -15.07 8.72 1.36
C TYR A 254 -13.81 9.50 1.73
N ARG A 255 -13.97 10.35 2.74
CA ARG A 255 -12.89 10.92 3.53
C ARG A 255 -12.83 10.13 4.84
N THR A 256 -11.65 9.73 5.28
CA THR A 256 -11.49 8.94 6.50
C THR A 256 -10.27 9.41 7.28
N GLY A 257 -10.32 9.30 8.60
CA GLY A 257 -9.23 9.85 9.40
C GLY A 257 -9.48 9.82 10.89
N HIS A 258 -8.64 10.56 11.59
CA HIS A 258 -8.72 10.90 13.00
C HIS A 258 -8.57 12.41 13.13
N ASP A 259 -9.50 13.09 13.79
CA ASP A 259 -9.46 14.55 13.96
C ASP A 259 -8.71 15.02 15.22
N GLY A 260 -8.23 14.06 16.04
CA GLY A 260 -7.62 14.32 17.35
C GLY A 260 -8.49 13.85 18.52
N GLN A 261 -9.78 13.66 18.30
CA GLN A 261 -10.74 13.15 19.29
C GLN A 261 -11.44 11.88 18.84
N SER A 262 -11.83 11.81 17.57
CA SER A 262 -12.69 10.78 17.02
C SER A 262 -12.19 10.27 15.66
N PHE A 263 -12.49 9.02 15.36
CA PHE A 263 -12.25 8.43 14.05
C PHE A 263 -13.49 8.60 13.17
N PHE A 264 -13.30 9.04 11.93
CA PHE A 264 -14.41 9.32 11.01
C PHE A 264 -14.27 8.59 9.67
N LEU A 265 -15.41 8.38 9.03
CA LEU A 265 -15.56 7.84 7.68
C LEU A 265 -16.79 8.48 7.03
N GLU A 266 -16.56 9.55 6.27
CA GLU A 266 -17.60 10.41 5.72
C GLU A 266 -17.66 10.23 4.21
N GLN A 267 -18.87 10.08 3.66
CA GLN A 267 -19.02 10.02 2.21
C GLN A 267 -18.77 11.40 1.61
N ILE A 268 -18.01 11.45 0.51
CA ILE A 268 -17.75 12.68 -0.25
C ILE A 268 -18.10 12.48 -1.72
N PRO A 269 -18.46 13.53 -2.46
CA PRO A 269 -18.65 13.44 -3.89
C PRO A 269 -17.29 13.24 -4.59
N ALA A 270 -17.28 12.53 -5.71
CA ALA A 270 -16.06 12.22 -6.47
C ALA A 270 -15.30 13.48 -6.93
N VAL A 271 -16.03 14.59 -7.16
CA VAL A 271 -15.44 15.89 -7.57
C VAL A 271 -14.50 16.48 -6.52
N ASN A 272 -14.60 16.05 -5.25
CA ASN A 272 -13.73 16.51 -4.16
C ASN A 272 -12.40 15.73 -4.10
N VAL A 273 -12.19 14.75 -4.99
CA VAL A 273 -10.99 13.93 -5.03
C VAL A 273 -10.18 14.30 -6.27
N VAL A 274 -9.02 14.93 -6.04
CA VAL A 274 -8.12 15.38 -7.11
C VAL A 274 -6.86 14.52 -7.09
N PRO A 275 -6.52 13.82 -8.19
CA PRO A 275 -5.27 13.08 -8.29
C PRO A 275 -4.05 13.96 -7.95
N GLY A 276 -3.12 13.44 -7.18
CA GLY A 276 -1.94 14.16 -6.69
C GLY A 276 -2.18 15.07 -5.49
N ARG A 277 -3.43 15.38 -5.13
CA ARG A 277 -3.77 16.20 -3.96
C ARG A 277 -4.21 15.31 -2.81
N ARG A 278 -3.41 15.24 -1.75
CA ARG A 278 -3.79 14.55 -0.51
C ARG A 278 -4.92 15.31 0.20
N ALA A 279 -5.74 14.58 0.96
CA ALA A 279 -6.75 15.19 1.82
C ALA A 279 -6.06 16.02 2.92
N HIS A 280 -6.73 17.08 3.38
CA HIS A 280 -6.24 17.95 4.45
C HIS A 280 -7.26 18.05 5.59
N LEU A 281 -6.78 18.23 6.82
CA LEU A 281 -7.59 18.43 8.02
C LEU A 281 -7.49 19.90 8.40
N ASP A 282 -8.60 20.63 8.24
CA ASP A 282 -8.65 22.03 8.65
C ASP A 282 -8.86 22.07 10.16
N THR A 283 -7.76 22.03 10.92
CA THR A 283 -7.74 21.99 12.39
C THR A 283 -8.27 23.26 13.07
N VAL A 284 -8.54 24.33 12.32
CA VAL A 284 -8.96 25.64 12.86
C VAL A 284 -10.43 25.68 13.28
N ARG A 285 -11.32 24.86 12.70
CA ARG A 285 -12.77 24.94 12.97
C ARG A 285 -13.24 24.23 14.24
N SER A 286 -12.48 23.30 14.78
CA SER A 286 -12.92 22.49 15.94
C SER A 286 -12.82 23.22 17.28
N SER A 287 -12.08 24.33 17.35
CA SER A 287 -11.94 25.11 18.60
C SER A 287 -13.07 26.12 18.83
N GLU A 288 -13.74 26.60 17.78
CA GLU A 288 -14.79 27.62 17.90
C GLU A 288 -16.16 27.04 18.30
N SER A 289 -16.40 25.76 18.03
CA SER A 289 -17.69 25.12 18.35
C SER A 289 -17.85 24.77 19.83
N SER A 290 -16.76 24.77 20.60
CA SER A 290 -16.77 24.51 22.05
C SER A 290 -17.00 25.76 22.92
N SER A 291 -17.08 26.95 22.32
CA SER A 291 -17.09 28.22 23.06
C SER A 291 -18.47 28.89 23.16
N SER A 292 -19.54 28.31 22.58
CA SER A 292 -20.87 28.95 22.52
C SER A 292 -21.94 28.31 23.42
N VAL A 293 -21.56 27.79 24.59
CA VAL A 293 -22.53 27.40 25.64
C VAL A 293 -22.12 28.05 26.96
N GLY A 294 -22.52 29.31 27.15
CA GLY A 294 -22.23 30.05 28.36
C GLY A 294 -22.75 31.47 28.28
N GLY A 295 -24.07 31.64 28.38
CA GLY A 295 -24.67 32.97 28.36
C GLY A 295 -26.18 32.96 28.44
N SER A 296 -26.73 32.57 29.59
CA SER A 296 -28.06 33.00 30.04
C SER A 296 -28.19 32.73 31.53
N SER A 297 -28.03 33.79 32.33
CA SER A 297 -28.75 33.92 33.59
C SER A 297 -29.25 35.36 33.70
N PRO A 298 -30.53 35.57 34.07
CA PRO A 298 -31.07 36.89 34.41
C PRO A 298 -30.55 37.39 35.77
#